data_AF-A0A4U0YQS8-F1
#
_entry.id   AF-A0A4U0YQS8-F1
#
_cell.length_a   1.000
_cell.length_b   1.000
_cell.length_c   1.000
_cell.angle_alpha   90.00
_cell.angle_beta   90.00
_cell.angle_gamma   90.00
#
_symmetry.space_group_name_H-M   'P 1'
#
loop_
_entity.id
_entity.type
_entity.pdbx_description
1 polymer ?
#
loop_
_entity_poly.entity_id
_entity_poly.type
_entity_poly.pdbx_seq_one_letter_code
_entity_poly.pdbx_strand_id
1 'polypeptide(L)'
;VRDARDRGVEVRPISVNHSLWDCTLEPRADGSLALRLGFRQIKGLRQEDAGWIAAARGNGYPDVESLWRRAGIAPDTLERLAEADAFAALGLTRRDALWAAKALKAPAPLPLFGPDGEGGREPAVSLPQMTLGQEVIEDYLSLRLSLRAHPVELLRPRLPESLPHDRLGAATGRVTVTGLVITRQRPGTASGVIFLTLEDETGSANIVVWKKVYETFR
;
A
#
# COMPACT_ATOMS: atom_id res chain seq x y z
N VAL A 1 2.53 11.17 1.66
CA VAL A 1 1.18 10.85 1.13
C VAL A 1 0.11 11.70 1.79
N ARG A 2 -0.03 11.67 3.12
CA ARG A 2 -0.97 12.53 3.86
C ARG A 2 -0.83 14.02 3.51
N ASP A 3 0.36 14.60 3.66
CA ASP A 3 0.60 16.02 3.30
C ASP A 3 0.20 16.36 1.85
N ALA A 4 0.38 15.43 0.90
CA ALA A 4 -0.08 15.62 -0.48
C ALA A 4 -1.61 15.68 -0.55
N ARG A 5 -2.31 14.77 0.14
CA ARG A 5 -3.78 14.76 0.21
C ARG A 5 -4.34 16.00 0.93
N ASP A 6 -3.73 16.42 2.02
CA ASP A 6 -4.14 17.60 2.79
C ASP A 6 -4.00 18.88 1.97
N ARG A 7 -3.10 18.88 0.97
CA ARG A 7 -2.92 19.97 -0.01
C ARG A 7 -3.75 19.80 -1.29
N GLY A 8 -4.67 18.82 -1.32
CA GLY A 8 -5.56 18.57 -2.46
C GLY A 8 -4.91 17.86 -3.66
N VAL A 9 -3.72 17.28 -3.50
CA VAL A 9 -3.08 16.48 -4.55
C VAL A 9 -3.69 15.08 -4.56
N GLU A 10 -4.28 14.66 -5.68
CA GLU A 10 -4.71 13.28 -5.85
C GLU A 10 -3.49 12.36 -5.79
N VAL A 11 -3.58 11.31 -4.97
CA VAL A 11 -2.58 10.25 -4.92
C VAL A 11 -3.16 8.99 -5.54
N ARG A 12 -2.53 8.50 -6.60
CA ARG A 12 -2.92 7.30 -7.33
C ARG A 12 -2.10 6.09 -6.86
N PRO A 13 -2.72 4.90 -6.74
CA PRO A 13 -2.06 3.69 -6.24
C PRO A 13 -0.94 3.23 -7.17
N ILE A 14 -0.17 2.24 -6.73
CA ILE A 14 0.79 1.58 -7.62
C ILE A 14 0.01 0.84 -8.73
N SER A 15 0.54 0.85 -9.95
CA SER A 15 -0.07 0.14 -11.07
C SER A 15 1.00 -0.45 -11.98
N VAL A 16 0.83 -1.70 -12.37
CA VAL A 16 1.72 -2.37 -13.33
C VAL A 16 1.79 -1.65 -14.69
N ASN A 17 0.71 -0.95 -15.07
CA ASN A 17 0.58 -0.23 -16.33
C ASN A 17 0.99 1.25 -16.26
N HIS A 18 1.23 1.81 -15.07
CA HIS A 18 1.48 3.25 -14.95
C HIS A 18 2.69 3.61 -14.09
N SER A 19 2.98 2.84 -13.04
CA SER A 19 4.05 3.17 -12.09
C SER A 19 5.44 2.93 -12.67
N LEU A 20 6.40 3.75 -12.24
CA LEU A 20 7.84 3.48 -12.39
C LEU A 20 8.41 3.09 -11.02
N TRP A 21 9.74 2.99 -10.90
CA TRP A 21 10.38 2.73 -9.62
C TRP A 21 10.06 3.82 -8.58
N ASP A 22 10.33 5.07 -8.95
CA ASP A 22 10.01 6.25 -8.15
C ASP A 22 8.58 6.72 -8.41
N CYS A 23 8.04 7.52 -7.48
CA CYS A 23 6.76 8.20 -7.68
C CYS A 23 6.87 9.21 -8.83
N THR A 24 5.81 9.32 -9.63
CA THR A 24 5.75 10.22 -10.78
C THR A 24 4.59 11.19 -10.65
N LEU A 25 4.65 12.30 -11.40
CA LEU A 25 3.54 13.24 -11.52
C LEU A 25 2.80 12.95 -12.83
N GLU A 26 1.48 12.78 -12.74
CA GLU A 26 0.60 12.52 -13.86
C GLU A 26 -0.33 13.73 -14.08
N PRO A 27 -0.46 14.26 -15.30
CA PRO A 27 -1.39 15.34 -15.58
C PRO A 27 -2.83 14.88 -15.41
N ARG A 28 -3.67 15.79 -14.92
CA ARG A 28 -5.11 15.61 -14.80
C ARG A 28 -5.84 16.41 -15.88
N ALA A 29 -7.09 16.04 -16.13
CA ALA A 29 -7.93 16.73 -17.11
C ALA A 29 -8.17 18.21 -16.76
N ASP A 30 -8.10 18.57 -15.48
CA ASP A 30 -8.24 19.94 -14.96
C ASP A 30 -6.92 20.77 -15.04
N GLY A 31 -5.84 20.19 -15.57
CA GLY A 31 -4.53 20.84 -15.68
C GLY A 31 -3.65 20.75 -14.43
N SER A 32 -4.15 20.21 -13.32
CA SER A 32 -3.36 19.96 -12.12
C SER A 32 -2.60 18.62 -12.19
N LEU A 33 -1.72 18.35 -11.22
CA LEU A 33 -0.89 17.14 -11.19
C LEU A 33 -1.38 16.17 -10.10
N ALA A 34 -1.42 14.89 -10.43
CA ALA A 34 -1.63 13.79 -9.48
C ALA A 34 -0.30 13.09 -9.18
N LEU A 35 -0.11 12.64 -7.95
CA LEU A 35 1.03 11.82 -7.55
C LEU A 35 0.73 10.34 -7.79
N ARG A 36 1.47 9.69 -8.70
CA ARG A 36 1.46 8.24 -8.85
C ARG A 36 2.47 7.62 -7.90
N LEU A 37 2.05 6.65 -7.09
CA LEU A 37 2.97 5.87 -6.26
C LEU A 37 3.86 4.96 -7.15
N GLY A 38 5.15 4.96 -6.85
CA GLY A 38 6.14 4.10 -7.50
C GLY A 38 6.28 2.72 -6.84
N PHE A 39 6.82 1.77 -7.59
CA PHE A 39 7.08 0.40 -7.15
C PHE A 39 7.98 0.31 -5.91
N ARG A 40 8.82 1.31 -5.64
CA ARG A 40 9.67 1.38 -4.45
C ARG A 40 8.88 1.24 -3.13
N GLN A 41 7.59 1.61 -3.13
CA GLN A 41 6.76 1.50 -1.93
C GLN A 41 6.37 0.04 -1.61
N ILE A 42 6.47 -0.88 -2.57
CA ILE A 42 6.17 -2.29 -2.35
C ILE A 42 7.29 -2.94 -1.54
N LYS A 43 6.94 -3.45 -0.36
CA LYS A 43 7.87 -4.10 0.55
C LYS A 43 8.56 -5.29 -0.12
N GLY A 44 9.87 -5.18 -0.29
CA GLY A 44 10.72 -6.25 -0.80
C GLY A 44 10.61 -6.49 -2.31
N LEU A 45 10.00 -5.56 -3.06
CA LEU A 45 10.14 -5.53 -4.51
C LEU A 45 11.52 -4.99 -4.90
N ARG A 46 12.17 -5.63 -5.87
CA ARG A 46 13.50 -5.22 -6.35
C ARG A 46 13.35 -4.14 -7.41
N GLN A 47 14.29 -3.18 -7.42
CA GLN A 47 14.32 -2.13 -8.43
C GLN A 47 14.53 -2.69 -9.84
N GLU A 48 15.32 -3.76 -9.97
CA GLU A 48 15.55 -4.45 -11.23
C GLU A 48 14.24 -5.00 -11.82
N ASP A 49 13.45 -5.72 -11.02
CA ASP A 49 12.14 -6.24 -11.43
C ASP A 49 11.20 -5.11 -11.88
N ALA A 50 11.17 -4.00 -11.14
CA ALA A 50 10.40 -2.82 -11.53
C ALA A 50 10.86 -2.23 -12.87
N GLY A 51 12.17 -2.28 -13.15
CA GLY A 51 12.75 -1.90 -14.43
C GLY A 51 12.27 -2.80 -15.58
N TRP A 52 12.29 -4.12 -15.37
CA TRP A 52 11.78 -5.09 -16.35
C TRP A 52 10.28 -4.91 -16.64
N ILE A 53 9.47 -4.70 -15.60
CA ILE A 53 8.03 -4.40 -15.74
C ILE A 53 7.81 -3.09 -16.51
N ALA A 54 8.60 -2.05 -16.27
CA ALA A 54 8.45 -0.80 -17.00
C ALA A 54 8.88 -0.95 -18.48
N ALA A 55 10.00 -1.64 -18.73
CA ALA A 55 10.56 -1.83 -20.06
C ALA A 55 9.69 -2.71 -20.97
N ALA A 56 9.10 -3.79 -20.42
CA ALA A 56 8.31 -4.74 -21.17
C ALA A 56 6.82 -4.35 -21.34
N ARG A 57 6.42 -3.18 -20.83
CA ARG A 57 5.01 -2.75 -20.76
C ARG A 57 4.36 -2.58 -22.12
N GLY A 58 5.06 -1.96 -23.09
CA GLY A 58 4.46 -1.58 -24.38
C GLY A 58 3.17 -0.77 -24.19
N ASN A 59 2.07 -1.21 -24.82
CA ASN A 59 0.73 -0.62 -24.68
C ASN A 59 0.00 -1.02 -23.37
N GLY A 60 0.69 -1.67 -22.44
CA GLY A 60 0.14 -2.19 -21.20
C GLY A 60 0.01 -3.71 -21.18
N TYR A 61 -0.20 -4.23 -19.98
CA TYR A 61 -0.54 -5.60 -19.68
C TYR A 61 -2.06 -5.74 -19.59
N PRO A 62 -2.69 -6.66 -20.34
CA PRO A 62 -4.12 -6.94 -20.21
C PRO A 62 -4.44 -7.82 -19.00
N ASP A 63 -3.49 -8.63 -18.55
CA ASP A 63 -3.64 -9.61 -17.47
C ASP A 63 -2.30 -9.92 -16.78
N VAL A 64 -2.36 -10.71 -15.71
CA VAL A 64 -1.19 -11.11 -14.90
C VAL A 64 -0.22 -11.97 -15.70
N GLU A 65 -0.72 -12.86 -16.56
CA GLU A 65 0.09 -13.78 -17.35
C GLU A 65 0.91 -13.06 -18.43
N SER A 66 0.32 -12.08 -19.09
CA SER A 66 1.00 -11.24 -20.07
C SER A 66 2.16 -10.47 -19.45
N LEU A 67 2.00 -9.99 -18.20
CA LEU A 67 3.09 -9.37 -17.47
C LEU A 67 4.21 -10.37 -17.20
N TRP A 68 3.86 -11.55 -16.68
CA TRP A 68 4.83 -12.61 -16.41
C TRP A 68 5.62 -13.01 -17.66
N ARG A 69 4.93 -13.32 -18.77
CA ARG A 69 5.56 -13.75 -20.04
C ARG A 69 6.43 -12.65 -20.65
N ARG A 70 6.01 -11.38 -20.61
CA ARG A 70 6.73 -10.27 -21.26
C ARG A 70 7.86 -9.70 -20.41
N ALA A 71 7.65 -9.52 -19.10
CA ALA A 71 8.64 -8.94 -18.20
C ALA A 71 9.62 -9.98 -17.66
N GLY A 72 9.32 -11.29 -17.76
CA GLY A 72 10.22 -12.37 -17.33
C GLY A 72 10.50 -12.38 -15.83
N ILE A 73 9.61 -11.78 -15.02
CA ILE A 73 9.79 -11.69 -13.57
C ILE A 73 9.47 -13.03 -12.87
N ALA A 74 10.06 -13.23 -11.69
CA ALA A 74 9.80 -14.42 -10.89
C ALA A 74 8.34 -14.48 -10.39
N PRO A 75 7.77 -15.69 -10.19
CA PRO A 75 6.44 -15.86 -9.62
C PRO A 75 6.24 -15.13 -8.28
N ASP A 76 7.23 -15.17 -7.39
CA ASP A 76 7.20 -14.44 -6.12
C ASP A 76 7.04 -12.92 -6.30
N THR A 77 7.56 -12.36 -7.40
CA THR A 77 7.41 -10.95 -7.72
C THR A 77 5.97 -10.65 -8.17
N LEU A 78 5.31 -11.55 -8.90
CA LEU A 78 3.89 -11.43 -9.25
C LEU A 78 3.01 -11.47 -8.00
N GLU A 79 3.28 -12.40 -7.07
CA GLU A 79 2.55 -12.48 -5.81
C GLU A 79 2.65 -11.17 -5.03
N ARG A 80 3.86 -10.60 -4.90
CA ARG A 80 4.06 -9.30 -4.25
C ARG A 80 3.31 -8.15 -4.92
N LEU A 81 3.26 -8.13 -6.25
CA LEU A 81 2.49 -7.12 -7.00
C LEU A 81 0.99 -7.27 -6.75
N ALA A 82 0.49 -8.51 -6.67
CA ALA A 82 -0.90 -8.78 -6.34
C ALA A 82 -1.24 -8.38 -4.89
N GLU A 83 -0.40 -8.75 -3.92
CA GLU A 83 -0.54 -8.33 -2.52
C GLU A 83 -0.56 -6.79 -2.38
N ALA A 84 0.28 -6.10 -3.15
CA ALA A 84 0.32 -4.64 -3.24
C ALA A 84 -0.81 -4.00 -4.05
N ASP A 85 -1.76 -4.79 -4.55
CA ASP A 85 -2.91 -4.34 -5.35
C ASP A 85 -2.52 -3.59 -6.65
N ALA A 86 -1.36 -3.91 -7.20
CA ALA A 86 -0.81 -3.24 -8.39
C ALA A 86 -1.57 -3.56 -9.69
N PHE A 87 -2.48 -4.54 -9.66
CA PHE A 87 -3.30 -4.96 -10.78
C PHE A 87 -4.71 -4.34 -10.79
N ALA A 88 -5.07 -3.51 -9.80
CA ALA A 88 -6.40 -2.90 -9.70
C ALA A 88 -6.80 -2.09 -10.96
N ALA A 89 -5.82 -1.49 -11.64
CA ALA A 89 -6.05 -0.76 -12.91
C ALA A 89 -6.52 -1.68 -14.06
N LEU A 90 -6.38 -3.00 -13.94
CA LEU A 90 -6.90 -3.99 -14.87
C LEU A 90 -8.34 -4.40 -14.55
N GLY A 91 -8.94 -3.85 -13.49
CA GLY A 91 -10.25 -4.28 -12.99
C GLY A 91 -10.20 -5.59 -12.18
N LEU A 92 -9.01 -6.08 -11.82
CA LEU A 92 -8.84 -7.25 -10.97
C LEU A 92 -8.88 -6.86 -9.50
N THR A 93 -9.59 -7.63 -8.68
CA THR A 93 -9.42 -7.51 -7.22
C THR A 93 -8.08 -8.09 -6.79
N ARG A 94 -7.59 -7.71 -5.61
CA ARG A 94 -6.39 -8.30 -5.01
C ARG A 94 -6.42 -9.83 -5.01
N ARG A 95 -7.56 -10.43 -4.66
CA ARG A 95 -7.74 -11.89 -4.61
C ARG A 95 -7.70 -12.53 -6.00
N ASP A 96 -8.32 -11.90 -6.99
CA ASP A 96 -8.27 -12.40 -8.38
C ASP A 96 -6.84 -12.37 -8.93
N ALA A 97 -6.13 -11.26 -8.69
CA ALA A 97 -4.74 -11.11 -9.10
C ALA A 97 -3.81 -12.12 -8.40
N LEU A 98 -4.00 -12.35 -7.09
CA LEU A 98 -3.21 -13.32 -6.33
C LEU A 98 -3.50 -14.75 -6.78
N TRP A 99 -4.76 -15.07 -7.07
CA TRP A 99 -5.16 -16.36 -7.63
C TRP A 99 -4.48 -16.61 -8.98
N ALA A 100 -4.56 -15.64 -9.90
CA ALA A 100 -3.91 -15.71 -11.19
C ALA A 100 -2.38 -15.83 -11.07
N ALA A 101 -1.74 -15.06 -10.20
CA ALA A 101 -0.30 -15.15 -9.94
C ALA A 101 0.10 -16.55 -9.42
N LYS A 102 -0.69 -17.13 -8.53
CA LYS A 102 -0.44 -18.46 -7.96
C LYS A 102 -0.63 -19.61 -8.95
N ALA A 103 -1.32 -19.40 -10.07
CA ALA A 103 -1.38 -20.38 -11.15
C ALA A 103 -0.05 -20.47 -11.92
N LEU A 104 0.75 -19.38 -11.94
CA LEU A 104 1.97 -19.24 -12.76
C LEU A 104 3.23 -19.74 -12.02
N LYS A 105 3.21 -20.98 -11.54
CA LYS A 105 4.30 -21.59 -10.73
C LYS A 105 5.42 -22.27 -11.52
N ALA A 106 5.20 -22.58 -12.79
CA ALA A 106 6.20 -23.24 -13.63
C ALA A 106 7.09 -22.19 -14.33
N PRO A 107 8.34 -22.51 -14.73
CA PRO A 107 9.08 -21.68 -15.67
C PRO A 107 8.24 -21.43 -16.93
N ALA A 108 8.48 -20.30 -17.61
CA ALA A 108 7.80 -19.96 -18.86
C ALA A 108 7.78 -21.21 -19.77
N PRO A 109 6.58 -21.68 -20.21
CA PRO A 109 6.48 -22.94 -20.90
C PRO A 109 7.38 -22.93 -22.13
N LEU A 110 8.17 -23.99 -22.30
CA LEU A 110 8.91 -24.22 -23.54
C LEU A 110 7.89 -24.28 -24.70
N PRO A 111 8.24 -23.81 -25.91
CA PRO A 111 7.30 -23.60 -27.01
C PRO A 111 6.80 -24.90 -27.66
N LEU A 112 6.79 -26.02 -26.92
CA LEU A 112 6.32 -27.32 -27.39
C LEU A 112 4.84 -27.26 -27.80
N PHE A 113 4.06 -26.43 -27.10
CA PHE A 113 2.71 -26.04 -27.49
C PHE A 113 2.70 -24.53 -27.74
N GLY A 114 1.97 -24.09 -28.77
CA GLY A 114 1.88 -22.68 -29.15
C GLY A 114 1.29 -21.78 -28.04
N PRO A 115 0.96 -20.52 -28.34
CA PRO A 115 0.45 -19.57 -27.33
C PRO A 115 -0.77 -20.08 -26.54
N ASP A 116 -1.51 -21.04 -27.11
CA ASP A 116 -2.74 -21.63 -26.58
C ASP A 116 -2.53 -22.76 -25.53
N GLY A 117 -1.32 -23.32 -25.39
CA GLY A 117 -0.98 -24.32 -24.37
C GLY A 117 -1.82 -25.61 -24.37
N GLU A 118 -1.63 -26.47 -23.35
CA GLU A 118 -2.49 -27.64 -23.07
C GLU A 118 -3.68 -27.31 -22.13
N GLY A 119 -3.81 -26.05 -21.70
CA GLY A 119 -4.79 -25.63 -20.72
C GLY A 119 -6.17 -25.41 -21.35
N GLY A 120 -7.14 -26.25 -21.01
CA GLY A 120 -8.55 -25.94 -21.28
C GLY A 120 -8.98 -24.64 -20.59
N ARG A 121 -10.08 -24.01 -21.05
CA ARG A 121 -10.66 -22.86 -20.35
C ARG A 121 -11.05 -23.27 -18.93
N GLU A 122 -10.30 -22.78 -17.94
CA GLU A 122 -10.66 -22.97 -16.54
C GLU A 122 -12.01 -22.28 -16.25
N PRO A 123 -12.86 -22.89 -15.41
CA PRO A 123 -14.11 -22.27 -15.00
C PRO A 123 -13.82 -20.97 -14.24
N ALA A 124 -14.68 -19.97 -14.45
CA ALA A 124 -14.58 -18.72 -13.71
C ALA A 124 -14.74 -18.97 -12.20
N VAL A 125 -13.72 -18.62 -11.41
CA VAL A 125 -13.74 -18.73 -9.96
C VAL A 125 -14.28 -17.43 -9.38
N SER A 126 -15.36 -17.49 -8.59
CA SER A 126 -15.87 -16.35 -7.84
C SER A 126 -15.26 -16.34 -6.45
N LEU A 127 -14.30 -15.44 -6.21
CA LEU A 127 -13.69 -15.26 -4.89
C LEU A 127 -14.54 -14.31 -4.03
N PRO A 128 -14.64 -14.54 -2.70
CA PRO A 128 -15.30 -13.59 -1.82
C PRO A 128 -14.63 -12.22 -1.91
N GLN A 129 -15.42 -11.15 -1.83
CA GLN A 129 -14.87 -9.80 -1.77
C GLN A 129 -14.19 -9.56 -0.41
N MET A 130 -13.15 -8.72 -0.40
CA MET A 130 -12.50 -8.30 0.84
C MET A 130 -13.30 -7.18 1.48
N THR A 131 -13.43 -7.22 2.80
CA THR A 131 -13.95 -6.08 3.56
C THR A 131 -12.93 -4.93 3.54
N LEU A 132 -13.38 -3.69 3.74
CA LEU A 132 -12.49 -2.52 3.83
C LEU A 132 -11.37 -2.73 4.87
N GLY A 133 -11.67 -3.34 6.01
CA GLY A 133 -10.65 -3.62 7.03
C GLY A 133 -9.60 -4.62 6.58
N GLN A 134 -10.00 -5.67 5.85
CA GLN A 134 -9.05 -6.62 5.26
C GLN A 134 -8.18 -5.93 4.19
N GLU A 135 -8.77 -5.11 3.33
CA GLU A 135 -8.05 -4.33 2.33
C GLU A 135 -6.99 -3.41 2.96
N VAL A 136 -7.37 -2.68 4.02
CA VAL A 136 -6.44 -1.80 4.75
C VAL A 136 -5.33 -2.60 5.42
N ILE A 137 -5.62 -3.77 5.99
CA ILE A 137 -4.58 -4.64 6.58
C ILE A 137 -3.56 -5.05 5.53
N GLU A 138 -4.00 -5.54 4.37
CA GLU A 138 -3.11 -5.95 3.29
C GLU A 138 -2.30 -4.77 2.71
N ASP A 139 -2.92 -3.59 2.57
CA ASP A 139 -2.23 -2.36 2.17
C ASP A 139 -1.06 -2.05 3.14
N TYR A 140 -1.27 -2.19 4.46
CA TYR A 140 -0.20 -1.96 5.44
C TYR A 140 0.86 -3.07 5.47
N LEU A 141 0.51 -4.31 5.16
CA LEU A 141 1.47 -5.41 5.05
C LEU A 141 2.39 -5.24 3.84
N SER A 142 1.83 -4.79 2.71
CA SER A 142 2.52 -4.65 1.42
C SER A 142 3.19 -3.28 1.21
N LEU A 143 2.54 -2.18 1.61
CA LEU A 143 2.96 -0.80 1.31
C LEU A 143 3.30 0.05 2.55
N ARG A 144 2.97 -0.43 3.77
CA ARG A 144 3.04 0.35 5.03
C ARG A 144 2.14 1.60 5.08
N LEU A 145 1.21 1.73 4.13
CA LEU A 145 0.22 2.81 4.05
C LEU A 145 -1.01 2.29 3.33
N SER A 146 -2.16 2.93 3.53
CA SER A 146 -3.36 2.71 2.71
C SER A 146 -3.86 4.02 2.11
N LEU A 147 -4.33 3.96 0.86
CA LEU A 147 -5.06 5.07 0.23
C LEU A 147 -6.57 4.98 0.50
N ARG A 148 -7.07 3.87 1.06
CA ARG A 148 -8.51 3.64 1.27
C ARG A 148 -9.01 4.31 2.55
N ALA A 149 -8.44 3.94 3.69
CA ALA A 149 -8.81 4.45 5.00
C ALA A 149 -7.62 4.34 5.97
N HIS A 150 -7.64 5.13 7.05
CA HIS A 150 -6.64 5.00 8.10
C HIS A 150 -7.06 3.87 9.08
N PRO A 151 -6.14 3.05 9.64
CA PRO A 151 -6.52 1.94 10.52
C PRO A 151 -7.32 2.38 11.75
N VAL A 152 -7.01 3.54 12.32
CA VAL A 152 -7.72 4.08 13.49
C VAL A 152 -9.14 4.50 13.15
N GLU A 153 -9.42 4.91 11.91
CA GLU A 153 -10.76 5.24 11.43
C GLU A 153 -11.71 4.04 11.60
N LEU A 154 -11.24 2.84 11.24
CA LEU A 154 -11.99 1.60 11.34
C LEU A 154 -12.22 1.15 12.80
N LEU A 155 -11.33 1.57 13.70
CA LEU A 155 -11.39 1.26 15.12
C LEU A 155 -12.13 2.33 15.91
N ARG A 156 -12.37 3.52 15.34
CA ARG A 156 -12.95 4.69 16.02
C ARG A 156 -14.26 4.37 16.76
N PRO A 157 -15.21 3.59 16.21
CA PRO A 157 -16.43 3.23 16.95
C PRO A 157 -16.19 2.44 18.25
N ARG A 158 -15.01 1.84 18.42
CA ARG A 158 -14.59 1.07 19.60
C ARG A 158 -13.70 1.86 20.55
N LEU A 159 -13.41 3.13 20.25
CA LEU A 159 -12.53 4.02 21.02
C LEU A 159 -13.24 5.34 21.39
N PRO A 160 -14.42 5.31 22.04
CA PRO A 160 -15.23 6.50 22.31
C PRO A 160 -14.54 7.54 23.20
N GLU A 161 -13.59 7.13 24.04
CA GLU A 161 -12.81 7.98 24.92
C GLU A 161 -11.66 8.72 24.21
N SER A 162 -11.35 8.31 22.98
CA SER A 162 -10.20 8.80 22.23
C SER A 162 -10.59 9.98 21.34
N LEU A 163 -10.02 11.15 21.65
CA LEU A 163 -10.22 12.36 20.87
C LEU A 163 -9.45 12.27 19.53
N PRO A 164 -10.10 12.53 18.37
CA PRO A 164 -9.38 12.68 17.11
C PRO A 164 -8.48 13.93 17.10
N HIS A 165 -7.43 13.89 16.28
CA HIS A 165 -6.44 14.96 16.19
C HIS A 165 -7.03 16.34 15.85
N ASP A 166 -7.99 16.41 14.92
CA ASP A 166 -8.63 17.68 14.50
C ASP A 166 -9.32 18.45 15.64
N ARG A 167 -9.69 17.76 16.73
CA ARG A 167 -10.32 18.35 17.91
C ARG A 167 -9.32 18.74 19.00
N LEU A 168 -8.05 18.37 18.88
CA LEU A 168 -7.05 18.63 19.92
C LEU A 168 -6.81 20.12 20.17
N GLY A 169 -6.93 20.96 19.13
CA GLY A 169 -6.72 22.40 19.27
C GLY A 169 -7.71 23.09 20.21
N ALA A 170 -8.91 22.51 20.40
CA ALA A 170 -9.95 23.03 21.30
C ALA A 170 -10.00 22.30 22.66
N ALA A 171 -9.18 21.27 22.85
CA ALA A 171 -9.21 20.47 24.06
C ALA A 171 -8.58 21.20 25.25
N THR A 172 -9.21 21.09 26.42
CA THR A 172 -8.69 21.62 27.68
C THR A 172 -8.47 20.51 28.70
N GLY A 173 -7.35 20.55 29.42
CA GLY A 173 -7.04 19.59 30.47
C GLY A 173 -6.48 18.27 29.95
N ARG A 174 -6.82 17.16 30.63
CA ARG A 174 -6.32 15.82 30.29
C ARG A 174 -7.23 15.16 29.27
N VAL A 175 -6.64 14.74 28.15
CA VAL A 175 -7.34 14.01 27.08
C VAL A 175 -6.64 12.70 26.76
N THR A 176 -7.39 11.78 26.18
CA THR A 176 -6.90 10.52 25.62
C THR A 176 -6.88 10.65 24.10
N VAL A 177 -5.80 10.21 23.48
CA VAL A 177 -5.65 10.12 22.03
C VAL A 177 -5.17 8.72 21.66
N THR A 178 -5.60 8.25 20.50
CA THR A 178 -5.21 6.94 19.95
C THR A 178 -4.80 7.15 18.51
N GLY A 179 -3.62 6.64 18.17
CA GLY A 179 -3.03 6.80 16.86
C GLY A 179 -2.09 5.66 16.54
N LEU A 180 -1.75 5.52 15.26
CA LEU A 180 -0.65 4.71 14.81
C LEU A 180 0.67 5.44 15.09
N VAL A 181 1.63 4.78 15.74
CA VAL A 181 2.98 5.35 15.92
C VAL A 181 3.71 5.33 14.59
N ILE A 182 3.93 6.51 14.00
CA ILE A 182 4.64 6.65 12.71
C ILE A 182 6.12 7.01 12.89
N THR A 183 6.49 7.56 14.04
CA THR A 183 7.89 7.89 14.36
C THR A 183 8.12 7.73 15.85
N ARG A 184 9.29 7.20 16.20
CA ARG A 184 9.77 7.09 17.58
C ARG A 184 11.23 7.51 17.64
N GLN A 185 11.54 8.47 18.51
CA GLN A 185 12.90 8.98 18.72
C GLN A 185 13.24 8.98 20.20
N ARG A 186 14.49 8.61 20.53
CA ARG A 186 15.04 8.68 21.88
C ARG A 186 16.45 9.26 21.82
N PRO A 187 16.60 10.59 21.75
CA PRO A 187 17.90 11.24 21.67
C PRO A 187 18.75 10.91 22.89
N GLY A 188 20.03 10.60 22.69
CA GLY A 188 20.96 10.27 23.78
C GLY A 188 21.16 11.40 24.79
N THR A 189 20.93 12.64 24.37
CA THR A 189 21.10 13.87 25.15
C THR A 189 19.87 14.27 25.98
N ALA A 190 18.70 13.67 25.75
CA ALA A 190 17.42 14.12 26.33
C ALA A 190 17.06 13.42 27.64
N SER A 191 18.04 13.01 28.46
CA SER A 191 17.83 12.38 29.78
C SER A 191 16.80 11.23 29.80
N GLY A 192 16.69 10.49 28.69
CA GLY A 192 15.77 9.37 28.55
C GLY A 192 14.35 9.70 28.08
N VAL A 193 14.04 10.96 27.75
CA VAL A 193 12.77 11.37 27.11
C VAL A 193 12.62 10.73 25.73
N ILE A 194 11.40 10.30 25.42
CA ILE A 194 11.04 9.70 24.13
C ILE A 194 10.05 10.61 23.43
N PHE A 195 10.27 10.87 22.14
CA PHE A 195 9.33 11.57 21.28
C PHE A 195 8.63 10.54 20.39
N LEU A 196 7.31 10.57 20.37
CA LEU A 196 6.48 9.76 19.49
C LEU A 196 5.69 10.69 18.58
N THR A 197 5.48 10.30 17.33
CA THR A 197 4.46 10.91 16.47
C THR A 197 3.35 9.90 16.30
N LEU A 198 2.16 10.25 16.78
CA LEU A 198 0.93 9.48 16.63
C LEU A 198 0.14 10.04 15.45
N GLU A 199 -0.30 9.18 14.54
CA GLU A 199 -1.16 9.55 13.41
C GLU A 199 -2.54 8.91 13.57
N ASP A 200 -3.59 9.68 13.31
CA ASP A 200 -4.95 9.17 13.12
C ASP A 200 -5.51 9.61 11.75
N GLU A 201 -6.77 9.28 11.45
CA GLU A 201 -7.41 9.65 10.18
C GLU A 201 -7.45 11.16 9.93
N THR A 202 -7.45 11.97 10.99
CA THR A 202 -7.59 13.43 10.93
C THR A 202 -6.27 14.19 10.98
N GLY A 203 -5.17 13.57 11.42
CA GLY A 203 -3.85 14.18 11.38
C GLY A 203 -2.81 13.53 12.28
N SER A 204 -1.78 14.28 12.67
CA SER A 204 -0.67 13.75 13.46
C SER A 204 -0.35 14.61 14.68
N ALA A 205 -0.20 14.00 15.84
CA ALA A 205 0.18 14.64 17.09
C ALA A 205 1.58 14.20 17.54
N ASN A 206 2.42 15.16 17.93
CA ASN A 206 3.70 14.89 18.57
C ASN A 206 3.50 14.72 20.09
N ILE A 207 3.93 13.59 20.61
CA ILE A 207 3.78 13.18 22.01
C ILE A 207 5.16 13.11 22.66
N VAL A 208 5.30 13.77 23.81
CA VAL A 208 6.49 13.68 24.66
C VAL A 208 6.23 12.70 25.79
N VAL A 209 7.01 11.62 25.83
CA VAL A 209 6.94 10.61 26.87
C VAL A 209 8.14 10.76 27.79
N TRP A 210 7.86 11.21 29.01
CA TRP A 210 8.87 11.37 30.06
C TRP A 210 9.37 10.01 30.58
N LYS A 211 10.63 9.96 31.03
CA LYS A 211 11.29 8.74 31.51
C LYS A 211 10.47 7.95 32.53
N LYS A 212 9.92 8.64 33.56
CA LYS A 212 9.10 8.01 34.61
C LYS A 212 7.83 7.34 34.05
N VAL A 213 7.18 8.00 33.08
CA VAL A 213 5.98 7.43 32.42
C VAL A 213 6.39 6.21 31.61
N TYR A 214 7.47 6.30 30.83
CA TYR A 214 7.96 5.17 30.05
C TYR A 214 8.33 3.96 30.92
N GLU A 215 9.01 4.16 32.05
CA GLU A 215 9.37 3.09 32.99
C GLU A 215 8.14 2.42 33.63
N THR A 216 7.02 3.13 33.74
CA THR A 216 5.77 2.59 34.32
C THR A 216 5.02 1.68 33.35
N PHE A 217 5.12 1.93 32.03
CA PHE A 217 4.34 1.25 30.99
C PHE A 217 5.21 0.39 30.04
N ARG A 218 6.43 0.04 30.46
CA ARG A 218 7.34 -0.81 29.70
C ARG A 218 7.09 -2.29 29.94
#